data_AF-A0A1Q4G277-F1
#
_entry.id   AF-A0A1Q4G277-F1
#
_cell.length_a   1.000
_cell.length_b   1.000
_cell.length_c   1.000
_cell.angle_alpha   90.00
_cell.angle_beta   90.00
_cell.angle_gamma   90.00
#
_symmetry.space_group_name_H-M   'P 1'
#
loop_
_entity.id
_entity.type
_entity.pdbx_description
1 polymer ?
#
loop_
_entity_poly.entity_id
_entity_poly.type
_entity_poly.pdbx_seq_one_letter_code
_entity_poly.pdbx_strand_id
1 'polypeptide(L)'
;MVAGLADPAPAATYIQGEQRMSGDTSGGTQVLQACDAELNALLGRLPALRFASLSTVDGRAVLAAGRLTDTAVERVAAVSSSLLALGEAFARETAGSAYRHTTITADDGLIVVARVPSSRQRLALAVGCDHGGNLALLLGCALDSAAALTRIVDRAA
;
A
#
# COMPACT_ATOMS: atom_id res chain seq x y z
N MET A 1 5.94 -36.27 -14.06
CA MET A 1 6.74 -35.39 -14.94
C MET A 1 6.82 -34.04 -14.25
N VAL A 2 7.94 -33.75 -13.58
CA VAL A 2 8.13 -32.57 -12.73
C VAL A 2 8.97 -31.57 -13.53
N ALA A 3 8.40 -30.42 -13.86
CA ALA A 3 9.07 -29.25 -14.44
C ALA A 3 8.08 -28.07 -14.33
N GLY A 4 8.38 -26.89 -13.81
CA GLY A 4 9.53 -26.37 -13.08
C GLY A 4 9.02 -25.12 -12.37
N LEU A 5 9.34 -24.95 -11.08
CA LEU A 5 9.08 -23.70 -10.37
C LEU A 5 10.08 -22.66 -10.91
N ALA A 6 9.57 -21.72 -11.70
CA ALA A 6 10.31 -20.50 -12.01
C ALA A 6 10.23 -19.58 -10.78
N ASP A 7 11.41 -19.26 -10.26
CA ASP A 7 11.66 -18.30 -9.19
C ASP A 7 11.27 -16.88 -9.66
N PRO A 8 10.50 -16.08 -8.90
CA PRO A 8 10.25 -14.71 -9.28
C PRO A 8 11.47 -13.83 -8.94
N ALA A 9 12.15 -13.36 -9.99
CA ALA A 9 13.15 -12.29 -9.90
C ALA A 9 12.49 -10.95 -9.47
N PRO A 10 13.23 -10.05 -8.78
CA PRO A 10 12.67 -8.84 -8.20
C PRO A 10 12.45 -7.77 -9.28
N ALA A 11 11.24 -7.22 -9.36
CA ALA A 11 10.94 -6.05 -10.17
C ALA A 11 10.57 -4.87 -9.27
N ALA A 12 11.58 -4.25 -8.67
CA ALA A 12 11.48 -2.90 -8.15
C ALA A 12 12.03 -1.95 -9.22
N THR A 13 11.17 -1.06 -9.75
CA THR A 13 11.41 0.36 -10.09
C THR A 13 10.27 0.82 -10.99
N TYR A 14 9.44 1.75 -10.49
CA TYR A 14 8.64 2.61 -11.36
C TYR A 14 8.79 4.06 -10.90
N ILE A 15 9.58 4.82 -11.65
CA ILE A 15 9.68 6.28 -11.60
C ILE A 15 9.49 6.76 -13.03
N GLN A 16 8.39 7.44 -13.32
CA GLN A 16 8.28 8.41 -14.41
C GLN A 16 6.97 9.19 -14.24
N GLY A 17 6.92 10.52 -14.21
CA GLY A 17 7.94 11.55 -14.31
C GLY A 17 7.21 12.84 -14.71
N GLU A 18 7.42 13.94 -13.99
CA GLU A 18 7.48 15.30 -14.55
C GLU A 18 7.96 16.30 -13.49
N GLN A 19 8.91 17.12 -13.92
CA GLN A 19 9.82 17.91 -13.12
C GLN A 19 9.17 19.17 -12.53
N ARG A 20 9.37 19.39 -11.22
CA ARG A 20 9.82 20.68 -10.65
C ARG A 20 10.61 20.43 -9.36
N MET A 21 11.64 21.25 -9.14
CA MET A 21 12.47 21.42 -7.93
C MET A 21 13.83 20.70 -7.90
N SER A 22 14.85 21.40 -8.42
CA SER A 22 16.27 21.16 -8.19
C SER A 22 16.60 21.52 -6.73
N GLY A 23 16.91 20.54 -5.89
CA GLY A 23 17.38 20.77 -4.52
C GLY A 23 17.34 19.59 -3.53
N ASP A 24 16.50 18.57 -3.73
CA ASP A 24 16.19 17.58 -2.66
C ASP A 24 16.11 16.10 -3.13
N THR A 25 16.84 15.75 -4.20
CA THR A 25 16.75 14.42 -4.82
C THR A 25 17.23 13.29 -3.90
N SER A 26 18.22 13.54 -3.03
CA SER A 26 18.76 12.49 -2.15
C SER A 26 17.80 12.11 -1.01
N GLY A 27 17.10 13.09 -0.43
CA GLY A 27 16.10 12.84 0.62
C GLY A 27 14.91 12.06 0.09
N GLY A 28 14.37 12.46 -1.07
CA GLY A 28 13.27 11.76 -1.73
C GLY A 28 13.58 10.29 -2.08
N THR A 29 14.78 10.03 -2.62
CA THR A 29 15.21 8.65 -2.92
C THR A 29 15.35 7.81 -1.64
N GLN A 30 15.88 8.38 -0.55
CA GLN A 30 16.03 7.66 0.71
C GLN A 30 14.67 7.29 1.36
N VAL A 31 13.68 8.19 1.27
CA VAL A 31 12.30 7.92 1.74
C VAL A 31 11.67 6.79 0.96
N LEU A 32 11.75 6.84 -0.38
CA LEU A 32 11.19 5.79 -1.23
C LEU A 32 11.82 4.44 -0.93
N GLN A 33 13.14 4.39 -0.74
CA GLN A 33 13.84 3.16 -0.36
C GLN A 33 13.39 2.63 1.01
N ALA A 34 13.21 3.52 2.00
CA ALA A 34 12.73 3.12 3.33
C ALA A 34 11.28 2.62 3.30
N CYS A 35 10.41 3.26 2.51
CA CYS A 35 9.05 2.79 2.28
C CYS A 35 9.05 1.41 1.59
N ASP A 36 9.85 1.23 0.54
CA ASP A 36 9.96 -0.05 -0.16
C ASP A 36 10.43 -1.17 0.77
N ALA A 37 11.41 -0.89 1.63
CA ALA A 37 11.86 -1.84 2.66
C ALA A 37 10.74 -2.21 3.66
N GLU A 38 9.90 -1.26 4.08
CA GLU A 38 8.74 -1.53 4.95
C GLU A 38 7.68 -2.38 4.24
N LEU A 39 7.39 -2.14 2.95
CA LEU A 39 6.46 -2.96 2.17
C LEU A 39 6.97 -4.41 2.05
N ASN A 40 8.25 -4.59 1.76
CA ASN A 40 8.86 -5.91 1.68
C ASN A 40 8.90 -6.62 3.05
N ALA A 41 9.20 -5.89 4.13
CA ALA A 41 9.16 -6.44 5.49
C ALA A 41 7.74 -6.87 5.90
N LEU A 42 6.71 -6.10 5.51
CA LEU A 42 5.31 -6.44 5.74
C LEU A 42 4.96 -7.80 5.11
N LEU A 43 5.36 -8.06 3.87
CA LEU A 43 5.10 -9.35 3.20
C LEU A 43 5.69 -10.54 3.95
N GLY A 44 6.78 -10.34 4.70
CA GLY A 44 7.38 -11.37 5.54
C GLY A 44 6.64 -11.64 6.86
N ARG A 45 5.67 -10.80 7.27
CA ARG A 45 4.99 -10.94 8.58
C ARG A 45 3.97 -12.07 8.61
N LEU A 46 3.32 -12.38 7.49
CA LEU A 46 2.29 -13.40 7.39
C LEU A 46 2.49 -14.24 6.13
N PRO A 47 2.54 -15.58 6.21
CA PRO A 47 2.71 -16.43 5.03
C PRO A 47 1.65 -16.27 3.94
N ALA A 48 0.43 -15.86 4.32
CA ALA A 48 -0.70 -15.66 3.42
C ALA A 48 -0.66 -14.32 2.67
N LEU A 49 0.20 -13.38 3.06
CA LEU A 49 0.30 -12.07 2.39
C LEU A 49 0.76 -12.24 0.95
N ARG A 50 0.05 -11.57 0.04
CA ARG A 50 0.28 -11.65 -1.40
C ARG A 50 0.79 -10.35 -1.97
N PHE A 51 0.31 -9.21 -1.50
CA PHE A 51 0.79 -7.92 -1.96
C PHE A 51 0.65 -6.84 -0.90
N ALA A 52 1.45 -5.80 -1.07
CA ALA A 52 1.30 -4.50 -0.45
C ALA A 52 1.48 -3.42 -1.53
N SER A 53 0.63 -2.40 -1.52
CA SER A 53 0.70 -1.29 -2.47
C SER A 53 0.54 0.02 -1.71
N LEU A 54 1.48 0.93 -1.97
CA LEU A 54 1.45 2.30 -1.51
C LEU A 54 1.07 3.20 -2.69
N SER A 55 0.03 3.99 -2.53
CA SER A 55 -0.44 4.92 -3.56
C SER A 55 -0.73 6.29 -2.96
N THR A 56 -0.86 7.32 -3.80
CA THR A 56 -1.47 8.57 -3.37
C THR A 56 -2.97 8.39 -3.17
N VAL A 57 -3.60 9.25 -2.36
CA VAL A 57 -5.07 9.28 -2.24
C VAL A 57 -5.77 9.70 -3.54
N ASP A 58 -5.03 10.26 -4.50
CA ASP A 58 -5.53 10.60 -5.84
C ASP A 58 -5.43 9.43 -6.83
N GLY A 59 -4.99 8.25 -6.36
CA GLY A 59 -5.00 7.01 -7.14
C GLY A 59 -3.76 6.76 -7.99
N ARG A 60 -2.64 7.44 -7.72
CA ARG A 60 -1.36 7.19 -8.41
C ARG A 60 -0.53 6.18 -7.63
N ALA A 61 -0.04 5.14 -8.28
CA ALA A 61 0.89 4.20 -7.66
C ALA A 61 2.20 4.90 -7.24
N VAL A 62 2.73 4.51 -6.08
CA VAL A 62 4.02 5.01 -5.56
C VAL A 62 5.00 3.85 -5.46
N LEU A 63 4.61 2.79 -4.74
CA LEU A 63 5.39 1.56 -4.58
C LEU A 63 4.44 0.37 -4.52
N ALA A 64 4.91 -0.80 -4.92
CA ALA A 64 4.22 -2.05 -4.71
C ALA A 64 5.23 -3.16 -4.45
N ALA A 65 4.84 -4.12 -3.63
CA ALA A 65 5.62 -5.30 -3.34
C ALA A 65 4.72 -6.55 -3.41
N GLY A 66 5.34 -7.69 -3.72
CA GLY A 66 4.67 -8.98 -3.78
C GLY A 66 4.12 -9.27 -5.18
N ARG A 67 3.00 -10.00 -5.22
CA ARG A 67 2.46 -10.64 -6.43
C ARG A 67 1.39 -9.76 -7.08
N LEU A 68 1.81 -8.62 -7.62
CA LEU A 68 0.99 -7.78 -8.52
C LEU A 68 1.69 -7.64 -9.88
N THR A 69 0.91 -7.67 -10.95
CA THR A 69 1.40 -7.26 -12.28
C THR A 69 1.46 -5.73 -12.34
N ASP A 70 2.26 -5.16 -13.24
CA ASP A 70 2.34 -3.70 -13.42
C ASP A 70 0.97 -3.05 -13.67
N THR A 71 0.15 -3.70 -14.50
CA THR A 71 -1.24 -3.27 -14.76
C THR A 71 -2.15 -3.37 -13.53
N ALA A 72 -1.90 -4.34 -12.65
CA ALA A 72 -2.65 -4.49 -11.41
C ALA A 72 -2.24 -3.45 -10.38
N VAL A 73 -0.98 -3.04 -10.33
CA VAL A 73 -0.48 -1.98 -9.41
C VAL A 73 -1.24 -0.68 -9.63
N GLU A 74 -1.33 -0.20 -10.87
CA GLU A 74 -2.06 1.04 -11.17
C GLU A 74 -3.57 0.92 -10.88
N ARG A 75 -4.16 -0.23 -11.20
CA ARG A 75 -5.57 -0.48 -10.90
C ARG A 75 -5.85 -0.52 -9.40
N VAL A 76 -4.98 -1.16 -8.61
CA VAL A 76 -5.11 -1.22 -7.16
C VAL A 76 -4.99 0.19 -6.56
N ALA A 77 -4.08 1.03 -7.05
CA ALA A 77 -3.96 2.42 -6.61
C ALA A 77 -5.27 3.21 -6.86
N ALA A 78 -5.81 3.13 -8.08
CA ALA A 78 -7.05 3.81 -8.46
C ALA A 78 -8.27 3.32 -7.64
N VAL A 79 -8.40 2.01 -7.46
CA VAL A 79 -9.49 1.41 -6.67
C VAL A 79 -9.36 1.79 -5.19
N SER A 80 -8.14 1.76 -4.65
CA SER A 80 -7.87 2.13 -3.25
C SER A 80 -8.27 3.58 -2.97
N SER A 81 -7.89 4.51 -3.86
CA SER A 81 -8.31 5.92 -3.80
C SER A 81 -9.84 6.06 -3.79
N SER A 82 -10.52 5.35 -4.70
CA SER A 82 -11.98 5.38 -4.80
C SER A 82 -12.65 4.88 -3.51
N LEU A 83 -12.14 3.79 -2.93
CA LEU A 83 -12.65 3.22 -1.68
C LEU A 83 -12.44 4.13 -0.48
N LEU A 84 -11.29 4.82 -0.41
CA LEU A 84 -11.03 5.81 0.63
C LEU A 84 -12.03 6.97 0.52
N ALA A 85 -12.21 7.53 -0.67
CA ALA A 85 -13.13 8.64 -0.90
C ALA A 85 -14.58 8.26 -0.54
N LEU A 86 -15.03 7.06 -0.95
CA LEU A 86 -16.35 6.52 -0.61
C LEU A 86 -16.51 6.30 0.89
N GLY A 87 -15.53 5.67 1.53
CA GLY A 87 -15.55 5.40 2.97
C GLY A 87 -15.57 6.69 3.81
N GLU A 88 -14.83 7.72 3.37
CA GLU A 88 -14.84 9.05 3.99
C GLU A 88 -16.17 9.76 3.86
N ALA A 89 -16.78 9.73 2.67
CA ALA A 89 -18.11 10.28 2.46
C ALA A 89 -19.14 9.57 3.36
N PHE A 90 -19.10 8.24 3.37
CA PHE A 90 -20.03 7.43 4.14
C PHE A 90 -19.89 7.64 5.66
N ALA A 91 -18.65 7.65 6.19
CA ALA A 91 -18.39 7.89 7.61
C ALA A 91 -18.83 9.29 8.07
N ARG A 92 -18.65 10.29 7.19
CA ARG A 92 -19.08 11.67 7.44
C ARG A 92 -20.61 11.79 7.42
N GLU A 93 -21.29 11.15 6.48
CA GLU A 93 -22.75 11.24 6.35
C GLU A 93 -23.51 10.44 7.42
N THR A 94 -22.99 9.28 7.82
CA THR A 94 -23.70 8.40 8.76
C THR A 94 -23.46 8.75 10.22
N ALA A 95 -22.25 9.20 10.58
CA ALA A 95 -21.87 9.40 11.97
C ALA A 95 -21.09 10.69 12.22
N GLY A 96 -20.86 11.53 11.20
CA GLY A 96 -19.99 12.71 11.32
C GLY A 96 -18.55 12.36 11.73
N SER A 97 -18.14 11.12 11.51
CA SER A 97 -16.93 10.54 12.09
C SER A 97 -15.77 10.46 11.09
N ALA A 98 -14.56 10.26 11.60
CA ALA A 98 -13.39 10.06 10.76
C ALA A 98 -13.32 8.62 10.23
N TYR A 99 -13.16 8.49 8.92
CA TYR A 99 -12.85 7.22 8.27
C TYR A 99 -11.43 6.75 8.63
N ARG A 100 -11.27 5.44 8.84
CA ARG A 100 -9.98 4.82 9.21
C ARG A 100 -9.46 3.88 8.13
N HIS A 101 -10.31 2.94 7.69
CA HIS A 101 -9.95 1.88 6.76
C HIS A 101 -11.20 1.19 6.20
N THR A 102 -11.02 0.39 5.16
CA THR A 102 -12.00 -0.55 4.63
C THR A 102 -11.39 -1.94 4.58
N THR A 103 -12.17 -2.95 4.90
CA THR A 103 -11.82 -4.37 4.73
C THR A 103 -12.72 -4.97 3.65
N ILE A 104 -12.16 -5.78 2.76
CA ILE A 104 -12.87 -6.49 1.70
C ILE A 104 -12.64 -7.97 1.91
N THR A 105 -13.72 -8.75 1.90
CA THR A 105 -13.69 -10.21 1.87
C THR A 105 -14.11 -10.65 0.47
N ALA A 106 -13.24 -11.39 -0.20
CA ALA A 106 -13.48 -11.96 -1.52
C ALA A 106 -13.26 -13.48 -1.46
N ASP A 107 -13.70 -14.21 -2.48
CA ASP A 107 -13.57 -15.67 -2.54
C ASP A 107 -12.11 -16.13 -2.47
N ASP A 108 -11.18 -15.32 -2.99
CA ASP A 108 -9.76 -15.62 -3.07
C ASP A 108 -8.94 -15.04 -1.91
N GLY A 109 -9.54 -14.30 -1.00
CA GLY A 109 -8.86 -13.79 0.19
C GLY A 109 -9.42 -12.48 0.75
N LEU A 110 -8.54 -11.74 1.40
CA LEU A 110 -8.89 -10.54 2.17
C LEU A 110 -8.03 -9.37 1.73
N ILE A 111 -8.62 -8.18 1.72
CA ILE A 111 -7.92 -6.93 1.40
C ILE A 111 -8.23 -5.90 2.47
N VAL A 112 -7.20 -5.18 2.91
CA VAL A 112 -7.33 -4.00 3.77
C VAL A 112 -6.82 -2.80 3.00
N VAL A 113 -7.63 -1.74 2.94
CA VAL A 113 -7.24 -0.42 2.42
C VAL A 113 -7.31 0.57 3.57
N ALA A 114 -6.20 1.24 3.87
CA ALA A 114 -6.09 2.19 4.97
C ALA A 114 -5.39 3.47 4.51
N ARG A 115 -5.69 4.59 5.17
CA ARG A 115 -4.89 5.80 5.03
C ARG A 115 -3.53 5.61 5.70
N VAL A 116 -2.50 6.20 5.11
CA VAL A 116 -1.24 6.49 5.80
C VAL A 116 -1.31 7.94 6.28
N PRO A 117 -1.56 8.17 7.57
CA PRO A 117 -1.79 9.52 8.09
C PRO A 117 -0.46 10.28 8.17
N SER A 118 -0.08 10.97 7.09
CA SER A 118 1.04 11.92 7.09
C SER A 118 0.51 13.35 6.94
N SER A 119 1.18 14.29 7.61
CA SER A 119 0.89 15.72 7.50
C SER A 119 1.36 16.31 6.16
N ARG A 120 2.24 15.61 5.44
CA ARG A 120 2.93 16.09 4.23
C ARG A 120 2.45 15.44 2.96
N GLN A 121 2.17 14.14 2.99
CA GLN A 121 1.71 13.39 1.84
C GLN A 121 0.45 12.60 2.16
N ARG A 122 -0.55 12.71 1.29
CA ARG A 122 -1.78 11.93 1.43
C ARG A 122 -1.59 10.61 0.69
N LEU A 123 -1.23 9.59 1.45
CA LEU A 123 -0.96 8.25 0.95
C LEU A 123 -2.01 7.24 1.44
N ALA A 124 -2.12 6.15 0.70
CA ALA A 124 -3.00 5.02 0.92
C ALA A 124 -2.17 3.73 0.89
N LEU A 125 -2.45 2.81 1.81
CA LEU A 125 -1.86 1.48 1.85
C LEU A 125 -2.96 0.46 1.56
N ALA A 126 -2.76 -0.37 0.54
CA ALA A 126 -3.57 -1.54 0.25
C ALA A 126 -2.75 -2.81 0.48
N VAL A 127 -3.29 -3.75 1.25
CA VAL A 127 -2.62 -5.01 1.58
C VAL A 127 -3.60 -6.15 1.35
N GLY A 128 -3.16 -7.19 0.65
CA GLY A 128 -3.98 -8.36 0.37
C GLY A 128 -3.32 -9.66 0.77
N CYS A 129 -4.12 -10.60 1.27
CA CYS A 129 -3.73 -11.98 1.50
C CYS A 129 -4.67 -12.93 0.75
N ASP A 130 -4.24 -14.18 0.60
CA ASP A 130 -5.09 -15.21 0.01
C ASP A 130 -6.11 -15.80 1.02
N HIS A 131 -6.83 -16.85 0.59
CA HIS A 131 -7.81 -17.59 1.39
C HIS A 131 -7.26 -18.20 2.69
N GLY A 132 -5.94 -18.31 2.86
CA GLY A 132 -5.30 -18.77 4.10
C GLY A 132 -5.12 -17.67 5.14
N GLY A 133 -5.48 -16.43 4.81
CA GLY A 133 -5.30 -15.28 5.67
C GLY A 133 -6.33 -15.14 6.78
N ASN A 134 -5.91 -14.50 7.87
CA ASN A 134 -6.76 -14.13 8.99
C ASN A 134 -6.98 -12.62 8.98
N LEU A 135 -8.24 -12.17 8.95
CA LEU A 135 -8.58 -10.75 8.86
C LEU A 135 -8.01 -9.93 10.01
N ALA A 136 -8.03 -10.44 11.24
CA ALA A 136 -7.51 -9.71 12.39
C ALA A 136 -6.00 -9.52 12.29
N LEU A 137 -5.25 -10.55 11.85
CA LEU A 137 -3.80 -10.44 11.64
C LEU A 137 -3.46 -9.53 10.46
N LEU A 138 -4.18 -9.64 9.35
CA LEU A 138 -4.00 -8.77 8.18
C LEU A 138 -4.24 -7.31 8.55
N LEU A 139 -5.35 -7.04 9.25
CA LEU A 139 -5.72 -5.70 9.68
C LEU A 139 -4.66 -5.10 10.62
N GLY A 140 -4.22 -5.86 11.62
CA GLY A 140 -3.14 -5.43 12.52
C GLY A 140 -1.87 -5.09 11.75
N CYS A 141 -1.41 -6.00 10.88
CA CYS A 141 -0.21 -5.77 10.08
C CYS A 141 -0.32 -4.55 9.16
N ALA A 142 -1.48 -4.36 8.52
CA ALA A 142 -1.72 -3.22 7.65
C ALA A 142 -1.69 -1.89 8.41
N LEU A 143 -2.33 -1.83 9.59
CA LEU A 143 -2.34 -0.63 10.42
C LEU A 143 -0.98 -0.31 11.03
N ASP A 144 -0.24 -1.32 11.48
CA ASP A 144 1.12 -1.16 11.99
C ASP A 144 2.07 -0.65 10.89
N SER A 145 1.94 -1.20 9.67
CA SER A 145 2.71 -0.71 8.51
C SER A 145 2.29 0.68 8.08
N ALA A 146 1.00 1.02 8.09
CA ALA A 146 0.56 2.39 7.81
C ALA A 146 1.18 3.39 8.81
N ALA A 147 1.22 3.05 10.10
CA ALA A 147 1.88 3.87 11.12
C ALA A 147 3.41 3.94 10.94
N ALA A 148 4.05 2.86 10.48
CA ALA A 148 5.48 2.86 10.16
C ALA A 148 5.79 3.75 8.95
N LEU A 149 4.99 3.66 7.89
CA LEU A 149 5.10 4.49 6.70
C LEU A 149 4.90 5.97 7.03
N THR A 150 3.94 6.32 7.88
CA THR A 150 3.81 7.69 8.41
C THR A 150 5.11 8.20 9.01
N ARG A 151 5.75 7.41 9.88
CA ARG A 151 7.02 7.80 10.53
C ARG A 151 8.16 7.96 9.52
N ILE A 152 8.19 7.14 8.47
CA ILE A 152 9.22 7.23 7.41
C ILE A 152 9.03 8.51 6.60
N VAL A 153 7.81 8.77 6.13
CA VAL A 153 7.49 9.92 5.29
C VAL A 153 7.63 11.24 6.06
N ASP A 154 7.22 11.27 7.34
CA ASP A 154 7.28 12.50 8.13
C ASP A 154 8.71 12.85 8.62
N ARG A 155 9.64 11.89 8.72
CA ARG A 155 11.03 12.15 9.16
C ARG A 155 11.89 12.90 8.14
N ALA A 156 11.54 12.83 6.86
CA ALA A 156 12.40 13.32 5.79
C ALA A 156 12.19 14.79 5.44
N ALA A 157 11.49 15.54 6.28
CA ALA A 157 11.26 16.96 6.08
C ALA A 157 11.26 17.71 7.40
#